data_AF-A0A9P5U7D2-F1
#
_entry.id   AF-A0A9P5U7D2-F1
#
_cell.length_a   1.000
_cell.length_b   1.000
_cell.length_c   1.000
_cell.angle_alpha   90.00
_cell.angle_beta   90.00
_cell.angle_gamma   90.00
#
_symmetry.space_group_name_H-M   'P 1'
#
loop_
_entity.id
_entity.type
_entity.pdbx_description
1 polymer ?
#
loop_
_entity_poly.entity_id
_entity_poly.type
_entity_poly.pdbx_seq_one_letter_code
_entity_poly.pdbx_strand_id
1 'polypeptide(L)'
;RVLRYNWTGEPTAPPSMALAQSSENITTVYVSWNGDTRTNLWELLGAQDSSGSGAVSLCNESRNGFETAITLSKTVLGKYNYVAVRALGEGNTSIGISNFTT
;
A
#
# COMPACT_ATOMS: atom_id res chain seq x y z
N ARG A 1 1.87 30.37 -1.79
CA ARG A 1 3.29 29.93 -1.72
C ARG A 1 3.33 28.49 -2.22
N VAL A 2 4.01 28.21 -3.33
CA VAL A 2 4.07 26.87 -3.94
C VAL A 2 5.50 26.36 -3.73
N LEU A 3 5.67 25.28 -2.98
CA LEU A 3 6.97 24.68 -2.70
C LEU A 3 7.27 23.65 -3.79
N ARG A 4 8.17 24.00 -4.72
CA ARG A 4 8.78 23.05 -5.66
C ARG A 4 10.08 22.55 -5.03
N TYR A 5 10.07 21.35 -4.47
CA TYR A 5 11.28 20.66 -3.99
C TYR A 5 11.91 19.83 -5.12
N ASN A 6 13.24 19.74 -5.09
CA ASN A 6 14.11 19.14 -6.09
C ASN A 6 13.64 17.74 -6.54
N TRP A 7 13.53 17.58 -7.86
CA TRP A 7 13.32 16.30 -8.54
C TRP A 7 14.60 15.45 -8.48
N THR A 8 14.80 14.73 -7.39
CA THR A 8 15.56 13.48 -7.39
C THR A 8 14.51 12.37 -7.29
N GLY A 9 14.49 11.44 -8.23
CA GLY A 9 13.49 10.37 -8.37
C GLY A 9 13.54 9.29 -7.29
N GLU A 10 13.73 9.68 -6.04
CA GLU A 10 13.36 8.91 -4.86
C GLU A 10 12.13 9.58 -4.25
N PRO A 11 11.01 8.86 -4.12
CA PRO A 11 9.85 9.39 -3.43
C PRO A 11 10.23 9.77 -2.00
N THR A 12 10.28 11.05 -1.69
CA THR A 12 10.48 11.55 -0.32
C THR A 12 9.34 11.20 0.64
N ALA A 13 8.23 10.68 0.10
CA ALA A 13 7.08 10.24 0.86
C ALA A 13 6.90 8.72 0.70
N PRO A 14 6.49 8.00 1.75
CA PRO A 14 6.10 6.61 1.64
C PRO A 14 4.90 6.45 0.69
N PRO A 15 4.65 5.23 0.16
CA PRO A 15 3.46 4.96 -0.63
C PRO A 15 2.20 5.34 0.16
N SER A 16 1.24 5.91 -0.55
CA SER A 16 -0.05 6.31 -0.01
C SER A 16 -1.07 5.20 -0.22
N MET A 17 -1.92 5.01 0.79
CA MET A 17 -2.97 4.01 0.78
C MET A 17 -4.26 4.63 1.30
N ALA A 18 -5.37 4.31 0.65
CA ALA A 18 -6.71 4.68 1.07
C ALA A 18 -7.63 3.46 1.05
N LEU A 19 -8.40 3.30 2.11
CA LEU A 19 -9.40 2.24 2.23
C LEU A 19 -10.76 2.80 1.83
N ALA A 20 -11.42 2.15 0.87
CA ALA A 20 -12.76 2.49 0.45
C ALA A 20 -13.66 1.25 0.58
N GLN A 21 -14.76 1.39 1.29
CA GLN A 21 -15.75 0.33 1.36
C GLN A 21 -16.53 0.30 0.04
N SER A 22 -16.43 -0.80 -0.70
CA SER A 22 -17.07 -0.93 -2.02
C SER A 22 -18.45 -1.60 -1.94
N SER A 23 -18.62 -2.57 -1.04
CA SER A 23 -19.89 -3.28 -0.77
C SER A 23 -19.92 -3.76 0.69
N GLU A 24 -21.05 -4.33 1.16
CA GLU A 24 -21.18 -4.79 2.57
C GLU A 24 -20.05 -5.74 3.01
N ASN A 25 -19.54 -6.57 2.10
CA ASN A 25 -18.51 -7.59 2.38
C ASN A 25 -17.17 -7.36 1.67
N ILE A 26 -17.03 -6.25 0.93
CA ILE A 26 -15.84 -5.98 0.10
C ILE A 26 -15.27 -4.60 0.42
N THR A 27 -13.97 -4.56 0.68
CA THR A 27 -13.20 -3.34 0.81
C THR A 27 -12.20 -3.26 -0.34
N THR A 28 -12.18 -2.11 -1.00
CA THR A 28 -11.19 -1.78 -2.03
C THR A 28 -10.12 -0.89 -1.41
N VAL A 29 -8.87 -1.30 -1.54
CA VAL A 29 -7.70 -0.58 -1.08
C VAL A 29 -7.07 0.08 -2.28
N TYR A 30 -7.14 1.40 -2.34
CA TYR A 30 -6.46 2.20 -3.35
C TYR A 30 -5.06 2.50 -2.89
N VAL A 31 -4.07 2.13 -3.70
CA VAL A 31 -2.66 2.36 -3.42
C VAL A 31 -2.05 3.18 -4.53
N SER A 32 -1.25 4.18 -4.16
CA SER A 32 -0.59 5.07 -5.10
C SER A 32 0.75 5.54 -4.54
N TRP A 33 1.73 5.71 -5.41
CA TRP A 33 3.02 6.24 -5.02
C TRP A 33 3.57 7.19 -6.07
N ASN A 34 3.35 8.47 -5.80
CA ASN A 34 3.75 9.54 -6.69
C ASN A 34 5.28 9.64 -6.74
N GLY A 35 5.82 9.60 -7.96
CA GLY A 35 7.26 9.72 -8.21
C GLY A 35 8.02 8.39 -8.23
N ASP A 36 7.37 7.25 -7.97
CA ASP A 36 8.03 5.94 -8.11
C ASP A 36 7.69 5.27 -9.45
N THR A 37 8.72 4.87 -10.20
CA THR A 37 8.60 4.08 -11.44
C THR A 37 9.11 2.64 -11.28
N ARG A 38 9.59 2.28 -10.08
CA ARG A 38 10.29 1.01 -9.82
C ARG A 38 9.37 -0.04 -9.22
N THR A 39 8.20 0.35 -8.73
CA THR A 39 7.21 -0.56 -8.18
C THR A 39 6.60 -1.40 -9.29
N ASN A 40 6.78 -2.71 -9.18
CA ASN A 40 6.17 -3.70 -10.07
C ASN A 40 4.96 -4.35 -9.42
N LEU A 41 5.00 -4.56 -8.11
CA LEU A 41 3.96 -5.25 -7.35
C LEU A 41 3.65 -4.48 -6.06
N TRP A 42 2.37 -4.33 -5.79
CA TRP A 42 1.85 -3.90 -4.50
C TRP A 42 1.51 -5.10 -3.66
N GLU A 43 1.85 -5.06 -2.40
CA GLU A 43 1.53 -6.11 -1.45
C GLU A 43 0.84 -5.50 -0.24
N LEU A 44 -0.38 -5.92 0.02
CA LEU A 44 -1.10 -5.51 1.21
C LEU A 44 -0.70 -6.40 2.39
N LEU A 45 -0.33 -5.74 3.48
CA LEU A 45 0.06 -6.34 4.73
C LEU A 45 -1.01 -6.07 5.80
N GLY A 46 -1.32 -7.09 6.60
CA GLY A 46 -2.15 -6.99 7.79
C GLY A 46 -1.35 -7.24 9.05
N ALA A 47 -1.50 -6.40 10.06
CA ALA A 47 -0.83 -6.50 11.35
C ALA A 47 -1.81 -6.33 12.52
N GLN A 48 -1.41 -6.81 13.69
CA GLN A 48 -2.19 -6.66 14.93
C GLN A 48 -1.85 -5.36 15.66
N ASP A 49 -0.66 -4.80 15.41
CA ASP A 49 -0.13 -3.59 16.04
C ASP A 49 0.38 -2.57 15.01
N SER A 50 0.50 -1.31 15.44
CA SER A 50 0.94 -0.18 14.61
C SER A 50 2.41 -0.24 14.22
N SER A 51 3.22 -1.07 14.87
CA SER A 51 4.63 -1.27 14.50
C SER A 51 4.78 -2.23 13.32
N GLY A 52 3.72 -2.95 12.95
CA GLY A 52 3.77 -3.97 11.91
C GLY A 52 4.46 -5.26 12.34
N SER A 53 4.60 -5.51 13.64
CA SER A 53 5.28 -6.72 14.12
C SER A 53 4.45 -7.96 13.78
N GLY A 54 5.05 -8.90 13.05
CA GLY A 54 4.34 -10.07 12.56
C GLY A 54 3.30 -9.73 11.47
N ALA A 55 3.47 -8.62 10.74
CA ALA A 55 2.65 -8.33 9.58
C ALA A 55 2.70 -9.48 8.57
N VAL A 56 1.53 -9.84 8.03
CA VAL A 56 1.39 -10.91 7.05
C VAL A 56 0.83 -10.39 5.74
N SER A 57 1.30 -10.98 4.64
CA SER A 57 0.81 -10.69 3.30
C SER A 57 -0.62 -11.18 3.12
N LEU A 58 -1.54 -10.24 2.89
CA LEU A 58 -2.95 -10.53 2.65
C LEU A 58 -3.22 -10.73 1.17
N CYS A 59 -2.60 -9.90 0.33
CA CYS A 59 -2.81 -9.90 -1.10
C CYS A 59 -1.66 -9.21 -1.81
N ASN A 60 -1.47 -9.55 -3.09
CA ASN A 60 -0.54 -8.89 -3.97
C ASN A 60 -1.23 -8.57 -5.30
N GLU A 61 -0.89 -7.41 -5.85
CA GLU A 61 -1.52 -6.88 -7.05
C GLU A 61 -0.46 -6.16 -7.89
N SER A 62 -0.41 -6.46 -9.18
CA SER A 62 0.57 -5.88 -10.11
C SER A 62 0.23 -4.42 -10.37
N ARG A 63 1.18 -3.51 -10.13
CA ARG A 63 0.97 -2.08 -10.34
C ARG A 63 0.33 -1.80 -11.70
N ASN A 64 -0.86 -1.22 -11.69
CA ASN A 64 -1.58 -0.82 -12.88
C ASN A 64 -1.66 0.71 -12.96
N GLY A 65 -0.73 1.33 -13.68
CA GLY A 65 -0.69 2.80 -13.84
C GLY A 65 -0.30 3.57 -12.58
N PHE A 66 -0.99 4.68 -12.31
CA PHE A 66 -0.71 5.60 -11.20
C PHE A 66 -1.36 5.19 -9.88
N GLU A 67 -2.58 4.65 -9.95
CA GLU A 67 -3.35 4.17 -8.82
C GLU A 67 -3.75 2.73 -9.08
N THR A 68 -3.60 1.89 -8.06
CA THR A 68 -3.89 0.48 -8.14
C THR A 68 -4.94 0.13 -7.09
N ALA A 69 -5.96 -0.63 -7.48
CA ALA A 69 -7.10 -0.96 -6.64
C ALA A 69 -7.05 -2.44 -6.26
N ILE A 70 -6.80 -2.72 -4.98
CA ILE A 70 -6.74 -4.08 -4.44
C ILE A 70 -8.07 -4.38 -3.76
N THR A 71 -8.79 -5.38 -4.24
CA THR A 71 -10.15 -5.68 -3.76
C THR A 71 -10.13 -6.92 -2.86
N LEU A 72 -10.63 -6.78 -1.63
CA LEU A 72 -10.48 -7.79 -0.58
C LEU A 72 -11.77 -7.97 0.22
N SER A 73 -11.99 -9.19 0.71
CA SER A 73 -13.10 -9.45 1.62
C SER A 73 -12.91 -8.72 2.95
N LYS A 74 -13.93 -7.99 3.39
CA LYS A 74 -13.96 -7.28 4.68
C LYS A 74 -13.68 -8.20 5.85
N THR A 75 -14.15 -9.45 5.79
CA THR A 75 -13.87 -10.48 6.82
C THR A 75 -12.40 -10.82 6.95
N VAL A 76 -11.62 -10.73 5.85
CA VAL A 76 -10.17 -11.01 5.89
C VAL A 76 -9.45 -9.81 6.47
N LEU A 77 -9.76 -8.60 5.98
CA LEU A 77 -9.20 -7.34 6.50
C LEU A 77 -9.50 -7.14 7.98
N GLY A 78 -10.74 -7.39 8.40
CA GLY A 78 -11.18 -7.23 9.79
C GLY A 78 -10.57 -8.22 10.79
N LYS A 79 -9.72 -9.16 10.34
CA LYS A 79 -8.89 -9.97 11.25
C LYS A 79 -7.66 -9.20 11.76
N TYR A 80 -7.33 -8.07 11.14
CA TYR A 80 -6.14 -7.27 11.43
C TYR A 80 -6.59 -5.88 11.90
N ASN A 81 -5.95 -5.35 12.93
CA ASN A 81 -6.25 -4.01 13.44
C ASN A 81 -5.56 -2.93 12.61
N TYR A 82 -4.45 -3.27 11.97
CA TYR A 82 -3.65 -2.36 11.17
C TYR A 82 -3.35 -2.96 9.81
N VAL A 83 -3.29 -2.12 8.80
CA VAL A 83 -2.96 -2.49 7.43
C VAL A 83 -1.93 -1.52 6.87
N ALA A 84 -1.04 -2.02 6.02
CA ALA A 84 -0.07 -1.23 5.28
C ALA A 84 0.11 -1.81 3.89
N VAL A 85 0.58 -1.00 2.95
CA VAL A 85 1.00 -1.49 1.63
C VAL A 85 2.52 -1.43 1.50
N ARG A 86 3.09 -2.51 0.97
CA ARG A 86 4.49 -2.62 0.60
C ARG A 86 4.62 -2.55 -0.92
N ALA A 87 5.49 -1.65 -1.37
CA ALA A 87 5.94 -1.58 -2.76
C ALA A 87 7.08 -2.57 -2.97
N LEU A 88 6.90 -3.49 -3.91
CA LEU A 88 7.92 -4.43 -4.34
C LEU A 88 8.41 -4.05 -5.74
N GLY A 89 9.72 -3.90 -5.87
CA GLY A 89 10.40 -3.63 -7.14
C GLY A 89 10.87 -4.91 -7.83
N GLU A 90 11.91 -4.76 -8.65
CA GLU A 90 12.53 -5.89 -9.35
C GLU A 90 12.98 -6.99 -8.37
N GLY A 91 12.73 -8.25 -8.73
CA GLY A 91 13.06 -9.41 -7.90
C GLY A 91 12.28 -9.53 -6.59
N ASN A 92 11.09 -8.90 -6.47
CA ASN A 92 10.29 -8.83 -5.23
C ASN A 92 11.04 -8.16 -4.06
N THR A 93 11.96 -7.25 -4.37
CA THR A 93 12.67 -6.48 -3.36
C THR A 93 11.75 -5.39 -2.80
N SER A 94 11.60 -5.31 -1.48
CA SER A 94 10.84 -4.21 -0.88
C SER A 94 11.57 -2.89 -1.06
N ILE A 95 10.95 -1.97 -1.79
CA ILE A 95 11.50 -0.64 -2.07
C ILE A 95 10.79 0.47 -1.27
N GLY A 96 9.65 0.17 -0.66
CA GLY A 96 8.93 1.10 0.21
C GLY A 96 7.79 0.42 0.95
N ILE A 97 7.38 1.00 2.08
CA ILE A 97 6.20 0.58 2.85
C ILE A 97 5.45 1.81 3.34
N SER A 98 4.12 1.75 3.32
CA SER A 98 3.27 2.79 3.90
C SER A 98 3.30 2.69 5.42
N ASN A 99 2.82 3.73 6.09
CA ASN A 99 2.51 3.61 7.52
C ASN A 99 1.35 2.61 7.70
N PHE A 100 1.39 1.90 8.84
CA PHE A 100 0.30 1.05 9.29
C PHE A 100 -0.87 1.93 9.75
N THR A 101 -2.02 1.77 9.11
CA THR A 101 -3.27 2.50 9.39
C THR A 101 -4.37 1.53 9.75
N THR A 102 -5.36 2.01 10.50
CA THR A 102 -6.57 1.25 10.89
C THR A 102 -7.69 1.44 9.89
#